data_AF-A0A929CIN5-F1
#
_entry.id   AF-A0A929CIN5-F1
#
_cell.length_a   1.000
_cell.length_b   1.000
_cell.length_c   1.000
_cell.angle_alpha   90.00
_cell.angle_beta   90.00
_cell.angle_gamma   90.00
#
_symmetry.space_group_name_H-M   'P 1'
#
loop_
_entity.id
_entity.type
_entity.pdbx_description
1 polymer ?
#
loop_
_entity_poly.entity_id
_entity_poly.type
_entity_poly.pdbx_seq_one_letter_code
_entity_poly.pdbx_strand_id
1 'polypeptide(L)'
;MSMFCYQCQETAKGTGCNIVGVCGKKEDTANLQDLLVFTLKGLAVVAEEAKAQGKLDNSIGLFISQALFATITNANFDNDRIIALIKESVARRDALKAELGFSSDEDAVNWNGSEAEFAAKAATVGILSQPNEDVRSLRELLIYGLKGMAAYADHAALLG
;
A
#
# COMPACT_ATOMS: atom_id res chain seq x y z
N MET A 1 2.55 -9.62 -17.65
CA MET A 1 1.18 -9.67 -17.09
C MET A 1 0.76 -8.22 -16.88
N SER A 2 -0.52 -7.91 -17.09
CA SER A 2 -1.04 -6.54 -17.01
C SER A 2 -1.21 -6.11 -15.53
N MET A 3 -1.78 -7.00 -14.73
CA MET A 3 -1.89 -6.92 -13.26
C MET A 3 -1.63 -8.28 -12.61
N PHE A 4 -1.55 -8.31 -11.28
CA PHE A 4 -1.72 -9.55 -10.51
C PHE A 4 -2.41 -9.25 -9.18
N CYS A 5 -3.54 -9.90 -8.90
CA CYS A 5 -4.24 -9.74 -7.62
C CYS A 5 -4.94 -11.05 -7.23
N TYR A 6 -4.77 -11.48 -5.98
CA TYR A 6 -5.36 -12.73 -5.46
C TYR A 6 -5.93 -12.60 -4.03
N GLN A 7 -6.28 -11.39 -3.60
CA GLN A 7 -6.66 -11.14 -2.20
C GLN A 7 -8.08 -11.59 -1.82
N CYS A 8 -8.96 -11.89 -2.78
CA CYS A 8 -10.34 -12.29 -2.52
C CYS A 8 -10.60 -13.75 -2.92
N GLN A 9 -11.63 -14.34 -2.32
CA GLN A 9 -12.02 -15.73 -2.55
C GLN A 9 -12.40 -16.01 -4.01
N GLU A 10 -12.96 -15.02 -4.71
CA GLU A 10 -13.41 -15.14 -6.11
C GLU A 10 -12.29 -14.95 -7.15
N THR A 11 -11.01 -14.91 -6.73
CA THR A 11 -9.90 -14.72 -7.65
C THR A 11 -9.91 -15.72 -8.81
N ALA A 12 -9.53 -15.27 -10.01
CA ALA A 12 -9.64 -16.08 -11.22
C ALA A 12 -8.90 -17.42 -11.06
N LYS A 13 -9.62 -18.52 -11.36
CA LYS A 13 -9.13 -19.90 -11.28
C LYS A 13 -8.62 -20.32 -9.88
N GLY A 14 -8.92 -19.56 -8.83
CA GLY A 14 -8.34 -19.78 -7.50
C GLY A 14 -6.83 -19.52 -7.43
N THR A 15 -6.24 -18.81 -8.40
CA THR A 15 -4.78 -18.56 -8.45
C THR A 15 -4.42 -17.08 -8.55
N GLY A 16 -5.20 -16.28 -9.27
CA GLY A 16 -4.88 -14.85 -9.45
C GLY A 16 -5.54 -14.22 -10.67
N CYS A 17 -6.10 -13.02 -10.50
CA CYS A 17 -6.54 -12.16 -11.60
C CYS A 17 -5.34 -11.49 -12.27
N ASN A 18 -5.17 -11.66 -13.58
CA ASN A 18 -3.99 -11.18 -14.33
C ASN A 18 -4.30 -10.37 -15.61
N ILE A 19 -5.58 -10.07 -15.85
CA ILE A 19 -6.09 -9.23 -16.95
C ILE A 19 -7.07 -8.20 -16.38
N VAL A 20 -8.10 -8.69 -15.70
CA VAL A 20 -9.10 -7.90 -14.98
C VAL A 20 -9.52 -8.68 -13.74
N GLY A 21 -9.86 -7.99 -12.67
CA GLY A 21 -10.43 -8.59 -11.47
C GLY A 21 -11.83 -9.17 -11.75
N VAL A 22 -12.16 -10.31 -11.13
CA VAL A 22 -13.54 -10.84 -11.14
C VAL A 22 -14.50 -9.82 -10.51
N CYS A 23 -14.04 -9.05 -9.53
CA CYS A 23 -14.75 -7.92 -8.94
C CYS A 23 -14.87 -6.68 -9.84
N GLY A 24 -14.38 -6.72 -11.08
CA GLY A 24 -14.39 -5.59 -12.02
C GLY A 24 -13.21 -4.62 -11.90
N LYS A 25 -12.26 -4.87 -10.98
CA LYS A 25 -11.05 -4.03 -10.83
C LYS A 25 -10.19 -4.09 -12.10
N LYS A 26 -9.95 -2.95 -12.72
CA LYS A 26 -9.12 -2.82 -13.92
C LYS A 26 -7.62 -2.85 -13.57
N GLU A 27 -6.80 -3.08 -14.58
CA GLU A 27 -5.34 -3.14 -14.48
C GLU A 27 -4.75 -1.90 -13.81
N ASP A 28 -5.11 -0.73 -14.29
CA ASP A 28 -4.65 0.57 -13.80
C ASP A 28 -4.98 0.76 -12.32
N THR A 29 -6.20 0.47 -11.91
CA THR A 29 -6.61 0.53 -10.50
C THR A 29 -5.86 -0.50 -9.65
N ALA A 30 -5.66 -1.72 -10.15
CA ALA A 30 -4.91 -2.75 -9.42
C ALA A 30 -3.45 -2.33 -9.19
N ASN A 31 -2.79 -1.83 -10.24
CA ASN A 31 -1.40 -1.39 -10.20
C ASN A 31 -1.23 -0.16 -9.30
N LEU A 32 -2.18 0.79 -9.31
CA LEU A 32 -2.18 1.91 -8.36
C LEU A 32 -2.35 1.47 -6.91
N GLN A 33 -3.20 0.46 -6.63
CA GLN A 33 -3.32 -0.10 -5.28
C GLN A 33 -2.02 -0.78 -4.82
N ASP A 34 -1.30 -1.47 -5.72
CA ASP A 34 0.01 -2.04 -5.41
C ASP A 34 1.04 -0.95 -5.09
N LEU A 35 1.07 0.13 -5.88
CA LEU A 35 1.95 1.28 -5.63
C LEU A 35 1.62 1.97 -4.31
N LEU A 36 0.33 2.13 -3.96
CA LEU A 36 -0.09 2.68 -2.68
C LEU A 36 0.43 1.82 -1.51
N VAL A 37 0.27 0.49 -1.58
CA VAL A 37 0.80 -0.40 -0.54
C VAL A 37 2.33 -0.30 -0.46
N PHE A 38 3.02 -0.15 -1.58
CA PHE A 38 4.46 0.07 -1.62
C PHE A 38 4.87 1.37 -0.91
N THR A 39 4.22 2.50 -1.19
CA THR A 39 4.55 3.78 -0.52
C THR A 39 4.19 3.76 0.96
N LEU A 40 3.13 3.06 1.35
CA LEU A 40 2.76 2.87 2.76
C LEU A 40 3.78 2.04 3.53
N LYS A 41 4.37 1.00 2.91
CA LYS A 41 5.51 0.27 3.51
C LYS A 41 6.69 1.21 3.77
N GLY A 42 7.00 2.09 2.83
CA GLY A 42 8.03 3.12 3.00
C GLY A 42 7.73 4.09 4.16
N LEU A 43 6.50 4.58 4.26
CA LEU A 43 6.05 5.40 5.39
C LEU A 43 6.15 4.64 6.73
N ALA A 44 5.78 3.36 6.76
CA ALA A 44 5.84 2.53 7.96
C ALA A 44 7.28 2.36 8.48
N VAL A 45 8.27 2.20 7.60
CA VAL A 45 9.70 2.13 8.00
C VAL A 45 10.12 3.43 8.70
N VAL A 46 9.77 4.58 8.14
CA VAL A 46 10.09 5.89 8.76
C VAL A 46 9.29 6.09 10.06
N ALA A 47 8.04 5.60 10.13
CA ALA A 47 7.21 5.68 11.32
C ALA A 47 7.76 4.84 12.49
N GLU A 48 8.34 3.67 12.23
CA GLU A 48 9.01 2.86 13.26
C GLU A 48 10.25 3.59 13.81
N GLU A 49 11.02 4.29 12.97
CA GLU A 49 12.10 5.16 13.45
C GLU A 49 11.56 6.32 14.29
N ALA A 50 10.48 6.97 13.85
CA ALA A 50 9.83 8.04 14.63
C ALA A 50 9.43 7.54 16.02
N LYS A 51 8.91 6.32 16.10
CA LYS A 51 8.51 5.66 17.35
C LYS A 51 9.72 5.37 18.23
N ALA A 52 10.82 4.88 17.67
CA ALA A 52 12.08 4.65 18.39
C ALA A 52 12.63 5.95 19.01
N GLN A 53 12.43 7.09 18.34
CA GLN A 53 12.80 8.42 18.86
C GLN A 53 11.74 9.07 19.75
N GLY A 54 10.59 8.42 19.99
CA GLY A 54 9.49 9.00 20.79
C GLY A 54 8.76 10.16 20.11
N LYS A 55 8.83 10.25 18.78
CA LYS A 55 8.27 11.34 17.95
C LYS A 55 7.11 10.91 17.04
N LEU A 56 6.65 9.66 17.14
CA LEU A 56 5.56 9.19 16.29
C LEU A 56 4.23 9.87 16.67
N ASP A 57 3.62 10.52 15.69
CA ASP A 57 2.24 11.00 15.76
C ASP A 57 1.26 9.88 15.32
N ASN A 58 0.21 9.66 16.13
CA ASN A 58 -0.86 8.72 15.83
C ASN A 58 -1.59 9.01 14.50
N SER A 59 -1.56 10.27 14.03
CA SER A 59 -2.14 10.64 12.73
C SER A 59 -1.50 9.88 11.56
N ILE A 60 -0.25 9.46 11.68
CA ILE A 60 0.45 8.63 10.68
C ILE A 60 -0.15 7.22 10.64
N GLY A 61 -0.36 6.60 11.80
CA GLY A 61 -0.97 5.27 11.90
C GLY A 61 -2.42 5.24 11.41
N LEU A 62 -3.19 6.30 11.70
CA LEU A 62 -4.55 6.45 11.19
C LEU A 62 -4.58 6.59 9.67
N PHE A 63 -3.70 7.43 9.10
CA PHE A 63 -3.58 7.57 7.65
C PHE A 63 -3.21 6.24 6.98
N ILE A 64 -2.24 5.50 7.52
CA ILE A 64 -1.87 4.18 6.99
C ILE A 64 -3.10 3.25 7.02
N SER A 65 -3.88 3.28 8.09
CA SER A 65 -5.06 2.42 8.23
C SER A 65 -6.12 2.73 7.16
N GLN A 66 -6.43 4.02 6.98
CA GLN A 66 -7.38 4.49 5.97
C GLN A 66 -6.92 4.15 4.54
N ALA A 67 -5.64 4.34 4.25
CA ALA A 67 -5.07 4.04 2.94
C ALA A 67 -5.04 2.53 2.65
N LEU A 68 -4.75 1.69 3.66
CA LEU A 68 -4.88 0.22 3.53
C LEU A 68 -6.32 -0.19 3.28
N PHE A 69 -7.28 0.39 4.02
CA PHE A 69 -8.71 0.11 3.85
C PHE A 69 -9.18 0.44 2.42
N ALA A 70 -8.71 1.53 1.82
CA ALA A 70 -9.03 1.87 0.43
C ALA A 70 -8.62 0.80 -0.60
N THR A 71 -7.74 -0.15 -0.24
CA THR A 71 -7.31 -1.26 -1.11
C THR A 71 -8.01 -2.59 -0.84
N ILE A 72 -9.00 -2.63 0.07
CA ILE A 72 -9.86 -3.80 0.27
C ILE A 72 -10.73 -4.02 -0.98
N THR A 73 -11.07 -5.29 -1.24
CA THR A 73 -11.97 -5.67 -2.34
C THR A 73 -13.30 -4.92 -2.23
N ASN A 74 -13.74 -4.32 -3.34
CA ASN A 74 -14.96 -3.51 -3.45
C ASN A 74 -14.98 -2.22 -2.61
N ALA A 75 -13.83 -1.74 -2.11
CA ALA A 75 -13.77 -0.49 -1.34
C ALA A 75 -13.66 0.76 -2.23
N ASN A 76 -12.71 0.79 -3.18
CA ASN A 76 -12.46 1.96 -4.01
C ASN A 76 -11.97 1.59 -5.42
N PHE A 77 -12.65 2.13 -6.44
CA PHE A 77 -12.31 1.97 -7.86
C PHE A 77 -11.94 3.29 -8.55
N ASP A 78 -11.83 4.38 -7.79
CA ASP A 78 -11.49 5.72 -8.29
C ASP A 78 -9.96 5.92 -8.28
N ASN A 79 -9.37 5.98 -9.48
CA ASN A 79 -7.93 6.13 -9.65
C ASN A 79 -7.42 7.48 -9.09
N ASP A 80 -8.18 8.57 -9.23
CA ASP A 80 -7.74 9.89 -8.77
C ASP A 80 -7.61 9.92 -7.26
N ARG A 81 -8.53 9.22 -6.56
CA ARG A 81 -8.47 9.04 -5.11
C ARG A 81 -7.26 8.21 -4.68
N ILE A 82 -6.92 7.15 -5.42
CA ILE A 82 -5.77 6.30 -5.10
C ILE A 82 -4.45 7.07 -5.36
N ILE A 83 -4.38 7.83 -6.46
CA ILE A 83 -3.26 8.72 -6.80
C ILE A 83 -3.04 9.76 -5.70
N ALA A 84 -4.12 10.37 -5.19
CA ALA A 84 -4.03 11.33 -4.08
C ALA A 84 -3.43 10.68 -2.82
N LEU A 85 -3.86 9.46 -2.47
CA LEU A 85 -3.31 8.72 -1.33
C LEU A 85 -1.82 8.37 -1.51
N ILE A 86 -1.39 8.01 -2.73
CA ILE A 86 0.03 7.75 -3.03
C ILE A 86 0.87 9.01 -2.79
N LYS A 87 0.42 10.16 -3.35
CA LYS A 87 1.11 11.45 -3.19
C LYS A 87 1.19 11.86 -1.73
N GLU A 88 0.09 11.72 -0.98
CA GLU A 88 0.05 12.02 0.45
C GLU A 88 0.99 11.10 1.26
N SER A 89 1.01 9.79 0.95
CA SER A 89 1.91 8.83 1.59
C SER A 89 3.38 9.22 1.40
N VAL A 90 3.77 9.60 0.18
CA VAL A 90 5.14 10.06 -0.12
C VAL A 90 5.46 11.36 0.61
N ALA A 91 4.54 12.34 0.59
CA ALA A 91 4.74 13.62 1.27
C ALA A 91 4.91 13.45 2.80
N ARG A 92 4.06 12.64 3.45
CA ARG A 92 4.16 12.34 4.88
C ARG A 92 5.47 11.62 5.21
N ARG A 93 5.88 10.66 4.38
CA ARG A 93 7.14 9.92 4.55
C ARG A 93 8.33 10.87 4.48
N ASP A 94 8.40 11.71 3.45
CA ASP A 94 9.55 12.58 3.23
C ASP A 94 9.64 13.70 4.28
N ALA A 95 8.50 14.25 4.71
CA ALA A 95 8.45 15.20 5.82
C ALA A 95 8.95 14.58 7.13
N LEU A 96 8.44 13.39 7.49
CA LEU A 96 8.85 12.69 8.70
C LEU A 96 10.33 12.28 8.64
N LYS A 97 10.80 11.82 7.48
CA LYS A 97 12.21 11.49 7.25
C LYS A 97 13.13 12.69 7.50
N ALA A 98 12.75 13.86 6.97
CA ALA A 98 13.49 15.10 7.16
C ALA A 98 13.51 15.56 8.63
N GLU A 99 12.38 15.45 9.33
CA GLU A 99 12.28 15.79 10.76
C GLU A 99 13.19 14.91 11.64
N LEU A 100 13.26 13.62 11.33
CA LEU A 100 14.05 12.65 12.09
C LEU A 100 15.54 12.66 11.73
N GLY A 101 15.92 13.27 10.61
CA GLY A 101 17.26 13.10 10.03
C GLY A 101 17.54 11.64 9.64
N PHE A 102 16.50 10.88 9.30
CA PHE A 102 16.59 9.46 9.00
C PHE A 102 16.99 9.21 7.54
N SER A 103 17.76 8.15 7.31
CA SER A 103 18.08 7.65 5.98
C SER A 103 18.07 6.12 5.96
N SER A 104 17.75 5.56 4.80
CA SER A 104 17.76 4.12 4.53
C SER A 104 18.06 3.92 3.05
N ASP A 105 18.63 2.78 2.68
CA ASP A 105 18.84 2.40 1.28
C ASP A 105 17.60 1.73 0.66
N GLU A 106 16.54 1.53 1.45
CA GLU A 106 15.30 0.93 0.97
C GLU A 106 14.61 1.80 -0.09
N ASP A 107 14.33 1.21 -1.24
CA ASP A 107 13.66 1.86 -2.36
C ASP A 107 12.29 2.46 -1.96
N ALA A 108 11.51 1.76 -1.12
CA ALA A 108 10.23 2.27 -0.62
C ALA A 108 10.38 3.54 0.25
N VAL A 109 11.53 3.74 0.90
CA VAL A 109 11.83 4.91 1.73
C VAL A 109 12.26 6.12 0.89
N ASN A 110 12.70 5.89 -0.35
CA ASN A 110 13.35 6.91 -1.18
C ASN A 110 12.61 7.25 -2.47
N TRP A 111 11.84 6.33 -3.04
CA TRP A 111 11.16 6.57 -4.31
C TRP A 111 10.14 7.72 -4.19
N ASN A 112 10.25 8.73 -5.06
CA ASN A 112 9.42 9.94 -5.05
C ASN A 112 9.02 10.39 -6.46
N GLY A 113 8.80 9.42 -7.36
CA GLY A 113 8.45 9.69 -8.75
C GLY A 113 7.18 10.51 -8.91
N SER A 114 7.06 11.16 -10.07
CA SER A 114 5.87 11.89 -10.50
C SER A 114 4.75 10.94 -10.91
N GLU A 115 3.53 11.46 -11.07
CA GLU A 115 2.36 10.66 -11.51
C GLU A 115 2.59 9.94 -12.85
N ALA A 116 3.35 10.57 -13.77
CA ALA A 116 3.72 9.98 -15.04
C ALA A 116 4.56 8.69 -14.89
N GLU A 117 5.23 8.51 -13.75
CA GLU A 117 6.07 7.36 -13.44
C GLU A 117 5.34 6.29 -12.64
N PHE A 118 4.10 6.56 -12.17
CA PHE A 118 3.36 5.65 -11.30
C PHE A 118 3.11 4.29 -11.97
N ALA A 119 2.69 4.29 -13.23
CA ALA A 119 2.45 3.05 -13.97
C ALA A 119 3.73 2.21 -14.10
N ALA A 120 4.86 2.85 -14.41
CA ALA A 120 6.15 2.18 -14.54
C ALA A 120 6.65 1.62 -13.19
N LYS A 121 6.47 2.36 -12.10
CA LYS A 121 6.84 1.89 -10.76
C LYS A 121 5.93 0.75 -10.30
N ALA A 122 4.63 0.88 -10.46
CA ALA A 122 3.65 -0.14 -10.05
C ALA A 122 3.97 -1.51 -10.65
N ALA A 123 4.40 -1.56 -11.91
CA ALA A 123 4.79 -2.79 -12.60
C ALA A 123 5.98 -3.54 -11.95
N THR A 124 6.78 -2.87 -11.12
CA THR A 124 7.96 -3.47 -10.46
C THR A 124 7.77 -3.78 -8.99
N VAL A 125 6.72 -3.24 -8.35
CA VAL A 125 6.51 -3.33 -6.89
C VAL A 125 5.30 -4.15 -6.46
N GLY A 126 4.53 -4.71 -7.40
CA GLY A 126 3.37 -5.55 -7.13
C GLY A 126 3.73 -6.89 -6.47
N ILE A 127 2.71 -7.72 -6.24
CA ILE A 127 2.80 -8.99 -5.49
C ILE A 127 3.91 -9.93 -6.01
N LEU A 128 4.07 -10.02 -7.33
CA LEU A 128 5.05 -10.92 -7.97
C LEU A 128 6.50 -10.41 -7.90
N SER A 129 6.74 -9.22 -7.35
CA SER A 129 8.10 -8.70 -7.12
C SER A 129 8.90 -9.56 -6.12
N GLN A 130 8.22 -10.33 -5.27
CA GLN A 130 8.85 -11.36 -4.44
C GLN A 130 8.87 -12.70 -5.20
N PRO A 131 10.02 -13.18 -5.69
CA PRO A 131 10.09 -14.40 -6.49
C PRO A 131 9.83 -15.67 -5.67
N ASN A 132 10.25 -15.72 -4.41
CA ASN A 132 10.05 -16.89 -3.55
C ASN A 132 8.57 -17.00 -3.15
N GLU A 133 7.93 -18.11 -3.52
CA GLU A 133 6.50 -18.33 -3.31
C GLU A 133 6.10 -18.37 -1.84
N ASP A 134 6.87 -19.02 -0.98
CA ASP A 134 6.56 -19.13 0.46
C ASP A 134 6.68 -17.77 1.15
N VAL A 135 7.74 -17.02 0.83
CA VAL A 135 7.93 -15.66 1.35
C VAL A 135 6.83 -14.74 0.84
N ARG A 136 6.45 -14.85 -0.45
CA ARG A 136 5.34 -14.10 -1.04
C ARG A 136 4.02 -14.44 -0.34
N SER A 137 3.74 -15.72 -0.14
CA SER A 137 2.55 -16.22 0.55
C SER A 137 2.41 -15.62 1.94
N LEU A 138 3.46 -15.70 2.76
CA LEU A 138 3.44 -15.16 4.13
C LEU A 138 3.31 -13.63 4.16
N ARG A 139 4.01 -12.93 3.26
CA ARG A 139 3.93 -11.45 3.17
C ARG A 139 2.53 -10.98 2.80
N GLU A 140 1.92 -11.60 1.79
CA GLU A 140 0.59 -11.21 1.34
C GLU A 140 -0.50 -11.63 2.33
N LEU A 141 -0.37 -12.79 2.98
CA LEU A 141 -1.25 -13.18 4.10
C LEU A 141 -1.25 -12.11 5.21
N LEU A 142 -0.06 -11.65 5.61
CA LEU A 142 0.08 -10.58 6.59
C LEU A 142 -0.56 -9.27 6.12
N ILE A 143 -0.26 -8.84 4.90
CA ILE A 143 -0.81 -7.60 4.34
C ILE A 143 -2.34 -7.65 4.27
N TYR A 144 -2.94 -8.78 3.89
CA TYR A 144 -4.40 -8.91 3.82
C TYR A 144 -5.05 -8.90 5.19
N GLY A 145 -4.42 -9.54 6.18
CA GLY A 145 -4.84 -9.43 7.59
C GLY A 145 -4.78 -7.99 8.10
N LEU A 146 -3.69 -7.28 7.80
CA LEU A 146 -3.52 -5.88 8.20
C LEU A 146 -4.55 -4.95 7.56
N LYS A 147 -4.92 -5.15 6.29
CA LYS A 147 -6.01 -4.39 5.66
C LYS A 147 -7.34 -4.56 6.41
N GLY A 148 -7.68 -5.81 6.78
CA GLY A 148 -8.88 -6.07 7.57
C GLY A 148 -8.85 -5.41 8.95
N MET A 149 -7.71 -5.49 9.65
CA MET A 149 -7.52 -4.83 10.94
C MET A 149 -7.62 -3.30 10.82
N ALA A 150 -7.04 -2.73 9.77
CA ALA A 150 -7.07 -1.30 9.49
C ALA A 150 -8.48 -0.76 9.28
N ALA A 151 -9.35 -1.52 8.62
CA ALA A 151 -10.76 -1.14 8.46
C ALA A 151 -11.48 -1.04 9.82
N TYR A 152 -11.24 -2.00 10.72
CA TYR A 152 -11.82 -1.93 12.08
C TYR A 152 -11.23 -0.78 12.89
N ALA A 153 -9.93 -0.52 12.76
CA ALA A 153 -9.26 0.61 13.42
C ALA A 153 -9.81 1.97 12.96
N ASP A 154 -10.07 2.14 11.66
CA ASP A 154 -10.69 3.36 11.12
C ASP A 154 -12.09 3.60 11.69
N HIS A 155 -12.92 2.56 11.72
CA HIS A 155 -14.25 2.66 12.34
C HIS A 155 -14.20 2.96 13.84
N ALA A 156 -13.23 2.40 14.58
CA ALA A 156 -13.04 2.73 15.98
C ALA A 156 -12.63 4.20 16.16
N ALA A 157 -11.66 4.68 15.36
CA ALA A 157 -11.18 6.06 15.42
C ALA A 157 -12.27 7.10 15.13
N LEU A 158 -13.25 6.76 14.28
CA LEU A 158 -14.41 7.61 14.00
C LEU A 158 -15.32 7.83 15.22
N LEU A 159 -15.23 6.97 16.24
CA LEU A 159 -16.05 7.04 17.44
C LEU A 159 -15.34 7.73 18.63
N GLY A 160 -14.10 8.20 18.45
CA GLY A 160 -13.25 8.77 19.50
C GLY A 160 -12.49 7.72 20.30
#